data_AF-A0A9D2NTA0-F1
#
_entry.id   AF-A0A9D2NTA0-F1
#
_cell.length_a   1.000
_cell.length_b   1.000
_cell.length_c   1.000
_cell.angle_alpha   90.00
_cell.angle_beta   90.00
_cell.angle_gamma   90.00
#
_symmetry.space_group_name_H-M   'P 1'
#
loop_
_entity.id
_entity.type
_entity.pdbx_description
1 polymer ?
#
loop_
_entity_poly.entity_id
_entity_poly.type
_entity_poly.pdbx_seq_one_letter_code
_entity_poly.pdbx_strand_id
1 'polypeptide(L)'
;MRNEEVSRFVKHATLLLDKEEEEMEIQEVLSKQNKDGTTGYRALAFTEDDPDYIVCIRENIPGKLEYEIIPGWYYNIDEYLFDDLEKGYEIEWLSLEHHYDLWCELNECYEDIHHEEGFRKYVSYCKTNGITAEEIASLGLDRVDIFPLIHEEDASYEKISEIKFKKCSVILGYNGELDASYATWITSSGKGNRKARYFCNFQEGFRDYKGRCKTMLLKDLESERSRIRPQKVMDHTDR
;
A
#
# COMPACT_ATOMS: atom_id res chain seq x y z
N MET A 1 -8.98 -30.29 8.33
CA MET A 1 -9.04 -30.26 6.86
C MET A 1 -8.21 -29.13 6.25
N ARG A 2 -8.64 -27.85 6.18
CA ARG A 2 -7.83 -26.78 5.52
C ARG A 2 -6.38 -26.67 6.06
N ASN A 3 -6.23 -26.71 7.38
CA ASN A 3 -4.92 -26.60 8.04
C ASN A 3 -3.99 -27.82 7.79
N GLU A 4 -4.54 -29.02 7.53
CA GLU A 4 -3.71 -30.23 7.29
C GLU A 4 -3.08 -30.22 5.90
N GLU A 5 -3.77 -29.67 4.90
CA GLU A 5 -3.24 -29.56 3.55
C GLU A 5 -2.15 -28.49 3.45
N VAL A 6 -2.37 -27.33 4.08
CA VAL A 6 -1.36 -26.27 4.21
C VAL A 6 -0.13 -26.81 4.93
N SER A 7 -0.31 -27.50 6.06
CA SER A 7 0.80 -28.13 6.80
C SER A 7 1.58 -29.15 5.98
N ARG A 8 0.91 -29.88 5.08
CA ARG A 8 1.56 -30.83 4.18
C ARG A 8 2.35 -30.10 3.09
N PHE A 9 1.79 -29.05 2.51
CA PHE A 9 2.48 -28.20 1.54
C PHE A 9 3.71 -27.55 2.15
N VAL A 10 3.60 -26.94 3.34
CA VAL A 10 4.73 -26.30 4.04
C VAL A 10 5.86 -27.32 4.28
N LYS A 11 5.55 -28.52 4.76
CA LYS A 11 6.55 -29.58 4.92
C LYS A 11 7.23 -29.96 3.61
N HIS A 12 6.47 -30.04 2.52
CA HIS A 12 7.03 -30.32 1.20
C HIS A 12 7.95 -29.18 0.74
N ALA A 13 7.52 -27.92 0.90
CA ALA A 13 8.33 -26.76 0.58
C ALA A 13 9.64 -26.71 1.38
N THR A 14 9.59 -26.96 2.70
CA THR A 14 10.79 -27.05 3.54
C THR A 14 11.78 -28.10 3.03
N LEU A 15 11.31 -29.30 2.64
CA LEU A 15 12.18 -30.34 2.08
C LEU A 15 12.84 -29.96 0.75
N LEU A 16 12.24 -29.05 -0.01
CA LEU A 16 12.86 -28.51 -1.23
C LEU A 16 13.91 -27.46 -0.86
N LEU A 17 13.64 -26.62 0.13
CA LEU A 17 14.55 -25.60 0.64
C LEU A 17 15.77 -26.19 1.36
N ASP A 18 15.65 -27.36 2.00
CA ASP A 18 16.78 -28.09 2.62
C ASP A 18 17.92 -28.44 1.63
N LYS A 19 17.71 -28.24 0.33
CA LYS A 19 18.71 -28.44 -0.72
C LYS A 19 19.52 -27.18 -1.03
N GLU A 20 19.07 -26.03 -0.56
CA GLU A 20 19.78 -24.76 -0.70
C GLU A 20 21.03 -24.76 0.19
N GLU A 21 22.04 -23.99 -0.20
CA GLU A 21 23.25 -23.81 0.62
C GLU A 21 22.99 -22.87 1.81
N GLU A 22 22.05 -21.94 1.64
CA GLU A 22 21.66 -20.93 2.63
C GLU A 22 20.43 -21.39 3.42
N GLU A 23 20.33 -20.96 4.68
CA GLU A 23 19.16 -21.22 5.50
C GLU A 23 17.99 -20.35 5.00
N MET A 24 17.02 -21.00 4.37
CA MET A 24 15.82 -20.37 3.81
C MET A 24 14.64 -20.50 4.77
N GLU A 25 13.95 -19.40 5.02
CA GLU A 25 12.74 -19.36 5.82
C GLU A 25 11.54 -19.02 4.95
N ILE A 26 10.47 -19.81 5.08
CA ILE A 26 9.19 -19.49 4.45
C ILE A 26 8.60 -18.30 5.19
N GLN A 27 8.30 -17.22 4.46
CA GLN A 27 7.75 -15.97 5.00
C GLN A 27 6.31 -15.72 4.53
N GLU A 28 5.87 -16.43 3.50
CA GLU A 28 4.53 -16.28 2.91
C GLU A 28 4.02 -17.62 2.37
N VAL A 29 2.73 -17.92 2.58
CA VAL A 29 2.01 -19.04 2.00
C VAL A 29 0.64 -18.58 1.50
N LEU A 30 0.40 -18.77 0.20
CA LEU A 30 -0.88 -18.54 -0.44
C LEU A 30 -1.52 -19.85 -0.93
N SER A 31 -2.85 -19.87 -1.01
CA SER A 31 -3.62 -20.94 -1.64
C SER A 31 -4.52 -20.41 -2.75
N LYS A 32 -4.94 -21.27 -3.68
CA LYS A 32 -5.90 -20.93 -4.72
C LYS A 32 -6.72 -22.13 -5.15
N GLN A 33 -8.04 -21.95 -5.29
CA GLN A 33 -8.91 -22.97 -5.85
C GLN A 33 -8.77 -23.02 -7.38
N ASN A 34 -8.40 -24.20 -7.90
CA ASN A 34 -8.32 -24.46 -9.32
C ASN A 34 -9.70 -24.79 -9.91
N LYS A 35 -9.82 -24.64 -11.24
CA LYS A 35 -11.07 -24.95 -11.97
C LYS A 35 -11.47 -26.42 -11.92
N ASP A 36 -10.51 -27.31 -11.70
CA ASP A 36 -10.73 -28.76 -11.57
C ASP A 36 -11.11 -29.19 -10.13
N GLY A 37 -11.23 -28.23 -9.20
CA GLY A 37 -11.57 -28.46 -7.80
C GLY A 37 -10.38 -28.83 -6.91
N THR A 38 -9.15 -28.86 -7.45
CA THR A 38 -7.94 -28.99 -6.64
C THR A 38 -7.53 -27.66 -6.02
N THR A 39 -6.73 -27.70 -4.96
CA THR A 39 -6.13 -26.49 -4.35
C THR A 39 -4.67 -26.40 -4.75
N GLY A 40 -4.29 -25.27 -5.36
CA GLY A 40 -2.91 -24.88 -5.59
C GLY A 40 -2.35 -24.11 -4.41
N TYR A 41 -1.04 -24.23 -4.19
CA TYR A 41 -0.32 -23.55 -3.12
C TYR A 41 0.93 -22.87 -3.66
N ARG A 42 1.30 -21.75 -3.03
CA ARG A 42 2.55 -21.04 -3.27
C ARG A 42 3.19 -20.69 -1.94
N ALA A 43 4.50 -20.84 -1.83
CA ALA A 43 5.31 -20.28 -0.77
C ALA A 43 6.36 -19.33 -1.34
N LEU A 44 6.67 -18.26 -0.61
CA LEU A 44 7.89 -17.48 -0.78
C LEU A 44 8.79 -17.72 0.43
N ALA A 45 10.06 -17.96 0.15
CA ALA A 45 11.09 -18.12 1.14
C ALA A 45 12.25 -17.16 0.86
N PHE A 46 12.85 -16.68 1.95
CA PHE A 46 13.92 -15.69 1.97
C PHE A 46 15.03 -16.21 2.87
N THR A 47 16.25 -15.71 2.69
CA THR A 47 17.34 -15.93 3.63
C THR A 47 17.76 -14.59 4.27
N GLU A 48 18.26 -14.65 5.50
CA GLU A 48 18.82 -13.47 6.18
C GLU A 48 20.13 -13.00 5.53
N ASP A 49 20.88 -13.92 4.91
CA ASP A 49 22.22 -13.63 4.37
C ASP A 49 22.14 -12.79 3.07
N ASP A 50 21.17 -13.08 2.21
CA ASP A 50 20.90 -12.35 0.97
C ASP A 50 19.38 -12.12 0.77
N PRO A 51 18.84 -10.98 1.23
CA PRO A 51 17.42 -10.65 1.06
C PRO A 51 16.96 -10.56 -0.40
N ASP A 52 17.89 -10.41 -1.36
CA ASP A 52 17.58 -10.42 -2.79
C ASP A 52 17.50 -11.85 -3.36
N TYR A 53 17.85 -12.87 -2.58
CA TYR A 53 17.71 -14.28 -2.93
C TYR A 53 16.36 -14.83 -2.46
N ILE A 54 15.38 -14.81 -3.37
CA ILE A 54 14.01 -15.21 -3.07
C ILE A 54 13.70 -16.52 -3.79
N VAL A 55 13.22 -17.51 -3.05
CA VAL A 55 12.78 -18.79 -3.62
C VAL A 55 11.27 -18.88 -3.59
N CYS A 56 10.66 -19.22 -4.72
CA CYS A 56 9.24 -19.49 -4.82
C CYS A 56 8.95 -20.95 -5.12
N ILE A 57 8.16 -21.56 -4.25
CA ILE A 57 7.73 -22.96 -4.36
C ILE A 57 6.25 -23.01 -4.65
N ARG A 58 5.82 -23.87 -5.58
CA ARG A 58 4.43 -24.00 -6.01
C ARG A 58 4.02 -25.45 -6.13
N GLU A 59 2.83 -25.77 -5.64
CA GLU A 59 2.21 -27.09 -5.79
C GLU A 59 0.84 -26.93 -6.46
N ASN A 60 0.54 -27.76 -7.46
CA ASN A 60 -0.76 -27.77 -8.15
C ASN A 60 -1.19 -26.41 -8.74
N ILE A 61 -0.26 -25.61 -9.26
CA ILE A 61 -0.57 -24.37 -10.00
C ILE A 61 -0.32 -24.60 -11.50
N PRO A 62 -1.37 -24.69 -12.34
CA PRO A 62 -1.21 -25.04 -13.76
C PRO A 62 -0.29 -24.08 -14.52
N GLY A 63 0.67 -24.64 -15.27
CA GLY A 63 1.56 -23.89 -16.14
C GLY A 63 2.67 -23.11 -15.44
N LYS A 64 2.88 -23.34 -14.13
CA LYS A 64 3.98 -22.77 -13.35
C LYS A 64 4.98 -23.85 -12.95
N LEU A 65 6.23 -23.44 -12.77
CA LEU A 65 7.28 -24.30 -12.24
C LEU A 65 7.05 -24.53 -10.74
N GLU A 66 7.38 -25.73 -10.26
CA GLU A 66 7.32 -26.08 -8.83
C GLU A 66 8.32 -25.28 -8.01
N TYR A 67 9.48 -24.98 -8.59
CA TYR A 67 10.57 -24.28 -7.93
C TYR A 67 11.11 -23.21 -8.88
N GLU A 68 11.28 -22.00 -8.38
CA GLU A 68 11.76 -20.84 -9.13
C GLU A 68 12.55 -19.91 -8.20
N ILE A 69 13.75 -19.50 -8.62
CA ILE A 69 14.50 -18.42 -7.97
C ILE A 69 14.04 -17.09 -8.60
N ILE A 70 13.62 -16.17 -7.75
CA ILE A 70 13.20 -14.82 -8.13
C ILE A 70 14.33 -13.86 -7.75
N PRO A 71 14.89 -13.12 -8.72
CA PRO A 71 15.85 -12.07 -8.39
C PRO A 71 15.18 -10.94 -7.58
N GLY A 72 15.79 -10.47 -6.50
CA GLY A 72 15.25 -9.41 -5.65
C GLY A 72 14.86 -8.13 -6.42
N TRP A 73 15.66 -7.72 -7.40
CA TRP A 73 15.36 -6.56 -8.26
C TRP A 73 14.10 -6.73 -9.14
N TYR A 74 13.59 -7.96 -9.29
CA TYR A 74 12.37 -8.26 -10.02
C TYR A 74 11.16 -8.40 -9.09
N TYR A 75 11.39 -8.67 -7.80
CA TYR A 75 10.34 -8.77 -6.80
C TYR A 75 9.75 -7.38 -6.48
N ASN A 76 8.43 -7.33 -6.34
CA ASN A 76 7.70 -6.20 -5.80
C ASN A 76 6.34 -6.70 -5.30
N ILE A 77 5.79 -6.05 -4.29
CA ILE A 77 4.58 -6.52 -3.61
C ILE A 77 3.32 -6.42 -4.46
N ASP A 78 3.29 -5.49 -5.41
CA ASP A 78 2.14 -5.26 -6.27
C ASP A 78 1.93 -6.44 -7.23
N GLU A 79 2.99 -6.91 -7.89
CA GLU A 79 2.94 -8.04 -8.83
C GLU A 79 2.99 -9.41 -8.15
N TYR A 80 3.64 -9.53 -6.98
CA TYR A 80 3.81 -10.84 -6.34
C TYR A 80 2.77 -11.15 -5.27
N LEU A 81 2.19 -10.16 -4.60
CA LEU A 81 1.14 -10.38 -3.61
C LEU A 81 -0.20 -9.86 -4.11
N PHE A 82 -0.31 -8.58 -4.44
CA PHE A 82 -1.62 -7.97 -4.72
C PHE A 82 -2.26 -8.50 -6.00
N ASP A 83 -1.51 -8.64 -7.09
CA ASP A 83 -1.99 -9.28 -8.33
C ASP A 83 -2.53 -10.70 -8.07
N ASP A 84 -1.87 -11.50 -7.24
CA ASP A 84 -2.34 -12.83 -6.91
C ASP A 84 -3.62 -12.81 -6.07
N LEU A 85 -3.74 -11.89 -5.10
CA LEU A 85 -4.98 -11.70 -4.35
C LEU A 85 -6.14 -11.27 -5.27
N GLU A 86 -5.89 -10.44 -6.30
CA GLU A 86 -6.88 -10.12 -7.33
C GLU A 86 -7.26 -11.36 -8.14
N LYS A 87 -6.28 -12.20 -8.49
CA LYS A 87 -6.46 -13.46 -9.23
C LYS A 87 -7.04 -14.59 -8.40
N GLY A 88 -7.51 -14.32 -7.19
CA GLY A 88 -8.24 -15.26 -6.34
C GLY A 88 -7.36 -16.20 -5.53
N TYR A 89 -6.11 -15.83 -5.27
CA TYR A 89 -5.36 -16.44 -4.19
C TYR A 89 -5.87 -15.93 -2.83
N GLU A 90 -5.79 -16.79 -1.83
CA GLU A 90 -6.07 -16.50 -0.43
C GLU A 90 -4.77 -16.60 0.37
N ILE A 91 -4.63 -15.75 1.39
CA ILE A 91 -3.50 -15.80 2.31
C ILE A 91 -3.76 -16.89 3.35
N GLU A 92 -2.90 -17.90 3.40
CA GLU A 92 -2.94 -18.92 4.44
C GLU A 92 -2.07 -18.51 5.64
N TRP A 93 -0.90 -17.92 5.37
CA TRP A 93 0.03 -17.48 6.41
C TRP A 93 1.07 -16.50 5.87
N LEU A 94 1.38 -15.45 6.64
CA LEU A 94 2.56 -14.60 6.51
C LEU A 94 3.23 -14.50 7.88
N SER A 95 4.56 -14.37 7.91
CA SER A 95 5.24 -14.02 9.15
C SER A 95 4.96 -12.56 9.54
N LEU A 96 5.14 -12.24 10.82
CA LEU A 96 4.97 -10.86 11.29
C LEU A 96 6.05 -9.91 10.75
N GLU A 97 7.26 -10.42 10.51
CA GLU A 97 8.37 -9.68 9.89
C GLU A 97 8.06 -9.36 8.43
N HIS A 98 7.54 -10.33 7.67
CA HIS A 98 7.11 -10.10 6.29
C HIS A 98 5.96 -9.10 6.23
N HIS A 99 5.01 -9.15 7.17
CA HIS A 99 4.00 -8.10 7.30
C HIS A 99 4.64 -6.71 7.50
N TYR A 100 5.65 -6.58 8.36
CA TYR A 100 6.35 -5.32 8.58
C TYR A 100 7.04 -4.80 7.31
N ASP A 101 7.74 -5.66 6.58
CA ASP A 101 8.45 -5.29 5.35
C ASP A 101 7.47 -4.81 4.28
N LEU A 102 6.35 -5.52 4.09
CA LEU A 102 5.26 -5.11 3.21
C LEU A 102 4.71 -3.72 3.59
N TRP A 103 4.57 -3.44 4.89
CA TRP A 103 4.05 -2.16 5.37
C TRP A 103 5.03 -1.02 5.14
N CYS A 104 6.33 -1.27 5.31
CA CYS A 104 7.39 -0.32 4.99
C CYS A 104 7.36 0.05 3.50
N GLU A 105 7.33 -0.95 2.61
CA GLU A 105 7.28 -0.74 1.17
C GLU A 105 6.01 0.02 0.75
N LEU A 106 4.85 -0.35 1.30
CA LEU A 106 3.60 0.39 1.08
C LEU A 106 3.70 1.85 1.49
N ASN A 107 4.30 2.15 2.65
CA ASN A 107 4.43 3.53 3.12
C ASN A 107 5.32 4.39 2.21
N GLU A 108 6.29 3.78 1.53
CA GLU A 108 7.18 4.46 0.59
C GLU A 108 6.60 4.56 -0.83
N CYS A 109 5.94 3.50 -1.31
CA CYS A 109 5.58 3.29 -2.71
C CYS A 109 4.07 3.17 -2.97
N TYR A 110 3.20 3.54 -2.02
CA TYR A 110 1.72 3.43 -2.17
C TYR A 110 1.18 4.05 -3.48
N GLU A 111 1.77 5.16 -3.94
CA GLU A 111 1.30 5.83 -5.16
C GLU A 111 1.51 5.00 -6.44
N ASP A 112 2.39 4.00 -6.39
CA ASP A 112 2.76 3.11 -7.50
C ASP A 112 2.03 1.76 -7.47
N ILE A 113 1.15 1.52 -6.48
CA ILE A 113 0.32 0.31 -6.43
C ILE A 113 -0.74 0.35 -7.54
N HIS A 114 -0.76 -0.69 -8.39
CA HIS A 114 -1.70 -0.83 -9.50
C HIS A 114 -2.80 -1.86 -9.24
N HIS A 115 -2.55 -2.85 -8.37
CA HIS A 115 -3.49 -3.91 -8.02
C HIS A 115 -4.28 -3.54 -6.74
N GLU A 116 -5.10 -2.49 -6.84
CA GLU A 116 -5.84 -1.91 -5.71
C GLU A 116 -6.84 -2.88 -5.04
N GLU A 117 -7.46 -3.80 -5.79
CA GLU A 117 -8.37 -4.79 -5.19
C GLU A 117 -7.57 -5.81 -4.36
N GLY A 118 -6.38 -6.17 -4.83
CA GLY A 118 -5.45 -7.05 -4.13
C GLY A 118 -4.98 -6.43 -2.81
N PHE A 119 -4.58 -5.15 -2.86
CA PHE A 119 -4.26 -4.39 -1.66
C PHE A 119 -5.42 -4.33 -0.67
N ARG A 120 -6.65 -4.04 -1.12
CA ARG A 120 -7.84 -4.04 -0.25
C ARG A 120 -8.08 -5.42 0.41
N LYS A 121 -7.87 -6.52 -0.33
CA LYS A 121 -7.95 -7.89 0.21
C LYS A 121 -6.88 -8.16 1.28
N TYR A 122 -5.64 -7.73 1.05
CA TYR A 122 -4.56 -7.85 2.03
C TYR A 122 -4.88 -7.10 3.33
N VAL A 123 -5.40 -5.88 3.25
CA VAL A 123 -5.79 -5.14 4.46
C VAL A 123 -6.96 -5.80 5.18
N SER A 124 -7.96 -6.30 4.44
CA SER A 124 -9.05 -7.08 5.03
C SER A 124 -8.54 -8.31 5.79
N TYR A 125 -7.54 -8.99 5.22
CA TYR A 125 -6.83 -10.08 5.90
C TYR A 125 -6.16 -9.60 7.19
N CYS A 126 -5.42 -8.48 7.15
CA CYS A 126 -4.76 -7.91 8.33
C CYS A 126 -5.77 -7.61 9.44
N LYS A 127 -6.89 -6.94 9.12
CA LYS A 127 -7.97 -6.64 10.08
C LYS A 127 -8.57 -7.91 10.70
N THR A 128 -8.84 -8.92 9.87
CA THR A 128 -9.50 -10.15 10.32
C THR A 128 -8.60 -11.01 11.20
N ASN A 129 -7.29 -10.97 10.96
CA ASN A 129 -6.30 -11.76 11.70
C ASN A 129 -5.59 -10.99 12.82
N GLY A 130 -6.00 -9.75 13.10
CA GLY A 130 -5.44 -8.95 14.20
C GLY A 130 -4.04 -8.41 13.94
N ILE A 131 -3.63 -8.28 12.68
CA ILE A 131 -2.36 -7.65 12.30
C ILE A 131 -2.55 -6.13 12.35
N THR A 132 -2.14 -5.53 13.47
CA THR A 132 -2.25 -4.07 13.70
C THR A 132 -0.88 -3.40 13.74
N ALA A 133 -0.86 -2.06 13.69
CA ALA A 133 0.37 -1.29 13.88
C ALA A 133 1.02 -1.56 15.24
N GLU A 134 0.22 -1.85 16.28
CA GLU A 134 0.72 -2.24 17.60
C GLU A 134 1.31 -3.65 17.60
N GLU A 135 0.66 -4.61 16.91
CA GLU A 135 1.18 -5.97 16.78
C GLU A 135 2.51 -5.96 16.03
N ILE A 136 2.61 -5.23 14.93
CA ILE A 136 3.87 -5.06 14.19
C ILE A 136 4.94 -4.35 15.05
N ALA A 137 4.57 -3.31 15.77
CA ALA A 137 5.51 -2.61 16.67
C ALA A 137 6.03 -3.51 17.81
N SER A 138 5.37 -4.64 18.10
CA SER A 138 5.85 -5.61 19.09
C SER A 138 7.18 -6.28 18.70
N LEU A 139 7.55 -6.24 17.41
CA LEU A 139 8.86 -6.64 16.91
C LEU A 139 10.01 -5.75 17.42
N GLY A 140 9.69 -4.57 18.00
CA GLY A 140 10.70 -3.59 18.43
C GLY A 140 11.27 -2.75 17.29
N LEU A 141 10.62 -2.77 16.13
CA LEU A 141 10.96 -2.01 14.93
C LEU A 141 10.21 -0.66 14.88
N ASP A 142 10.48 0.14 13.85
CA ASP A 142 9.81 1.43 13.67
C ASP A 142 8.30 1.26 13.46
N ARG A 143 7.50 2.20 13.96
CA ARG A 143 6.05 2.11 13.81
C ARG A 143 5.64 2.48 12.39
N VAL A 144 4.94 1.57 11.71
CA VAL A 144 4.31 1.78 10.40
C VAL A 144 2.82 1.45 10.51
N ASP A 145 1.97 2.16 9.75
CA ASP A 145 0.53 1.93 9.71
C ASP A 145 -0.01 2.15 8.30
N ILE A 146 -0.58 1.08 7.70
CA ILE A 146 -1.12 1.09 6.35
C ILE A 146 -2.63 1.34 6.30
N PHE A 147 -3.34 1.27 7.43
CA PHE A 147 -4.80 1.45 7.42
C PHE A 147 -5.25 2.84 6.92
N PRO A 148 -4.51 3.93 7.16
CA PRO A 148 -4.79 5.23 6.53
C PRO A 148 -4.69 5.25 5.00
N LEU A 149 -4.01 4.26 4.40
CA LEU A 149 -3.90 4.13 2.94
C LEU A 149 -5.17 3.53 2.32
N ILE A 150 -6.03 2.92 3.14
CA ILE A 150 -7.29 2.34 2.67
C ILE A 150 -8.35 3.42 2.61
N HIS A 151 -8.73 3.75 1.38
CA HIS A 151 -9.94 4.47 1.10
C HIS A 151 -11.15 3.54 1.26
N GLU A 152 -12.00 3.80 2.24
CA GLU A 152 -13.42 3.44 2.10
C GLU A 152 -14.03 4.48 1.14
N GLU A 153 -14.22 4.08 -0.13
CA GLU A 153 -14.78 4.95 -1.18
C GLU A 153 -16.17 5.52 -0.80
N ASP A 154 -16.84 4.90 0.16
CA ASP A 154 -18.16 5.27 0.68
C ASP A 154 -18.14 5.93 2.07
N ALA A 155 -16.97 6.10 2.70
CA ALA A 155 -16.88 6.70 4.03
C ALA A 155 -17.18 8.21 3.98
N SER A 156 -18.28 8.62 4.62
CA SER A 156 -18.60 10.04 4.77
C SER A 156 -17.76 10.67 5.89
N TYR A 157 -16.91 11.63 5.54
CA TYR A 157 -16.24 12.49 6.52
C TYR A 157 -17.04 13.77 6.71
N GLU A 158 -17.35 14.12 7.97
CA GLU A 158 -17.89 15.43 8.29
C GLU A 158 -16.82 16.48 8.07
N LYS A 159 -17.14 17.54 7.33
CA LYS A 159 -16.22 18.66 7.12
C LYS A 159 -16.08 19.49 8.40
N ILE A 160 -14.94 19.38 9.07
CA ILE A 160 -14.63 20.16 10.28
C ILE A 160 -13.86 21.46 10.00
N SER A 161 -13.19 21.58 8.84
CA SER A 161 -12.55 22.83 8.42
C SER A 161 -12.45 22.96 6.90
N GLU A 162 -12.50 24.20 6.40
CA GLU A 162 -12.35 24.52 4.97
C GLU A 162 -11.61 25.84 4.80
N ILE A 163 -10.55 25.86 3.97
CA ILE A 163 -9.95 27.09 3.46
C ILE A 163 -10.17 27.13 1.95
N LYS A 164 -10.76 28.23 1.49
CA LYS A 164 -11.04 28.48 0.07
C LYS A 164 -9.92 29.26 -0.58
N PHE A 165 -9.51 28.78 -1.74
CA PHE A 165 -8.58 29.40 -2.67
C PHE A 165 -9.33 29.70 -3.99
N LYS A 166 -8.71 30.45 -4.90
CA LYS A 166 -9.40 30.90 -6.12
C LYS A 166 -10.01 29.78 -6.96
N LYS A 167 -9.34 28.63 -7.03
CA LYS A 167 -9.72 27.51 -7.91
C LYS A 167 -10.08 26.22 -7.15
N CYS A 168 -9.97 26.24 -5.83
CA CYS A 168 -10.16 25.04 -5.01
C CYS A 168 -10.43 25.36 -3.55
N SER A 169 -10.94 24.39 -2.79
CA SER A 169 -10.89 24.40 -1.32
C SER A 169 -9.99 23.29 -0.81
N VAL A 170 -9.26 23.55 0.28
CA VAL A 170 -8.62 22.49 1.07
C VAL A 170 -9.51 22.23 2.27
N ILE A 171 -9.85 20.97 2.50
CA ILE A 171 -10.76 20.54 3.56
C ILE A 171 -10.03 19.62 4.52
N LEU A 172 -10.35 19.76 5.81
CA LEU A 172 -10.11 18.76 6.85
C LEU A 172 -11.48 18.23 7.29
N GLY A 173 -11.65 16.92 7.26
CA GLY A 173 -12.83 16.22 7.74
C GLY A 173 -12.52 15.23 8.86
N TYR A 174 -13.58 14.80 9.53
CA TYR A 174 -13.54 13.89 10.66
C TYR A 174 -14.65 12.84 10.54
N ASN A 175 -14.32 11.60 10.90
CA ASN A 175 -15.27 10.53 11.11
C ASN A 175 -14.82 9.73 12.35
N GLY A 176 -15.57 9.83 13.44
CA GLY A 176 -15.23 9.17 14.71
C GLY A 176 -15.52 7.67 14.76
N GLU A 177 -16.10 7.10 13.70
CA GLU A 177 -16.42 5.67 13.58
C GLU A 177 -15.30 4.89 12.85
N LEU A 178 -14.33 5.60 12.26
CA LEU A 178 -13.25 5.02 11.47
C LEU A 178 -11.91 5.11 12.20
N ASP A 179 -11.07 4.10 12.03
CA ASP A 179 -9.69 4.08 12.55
C ASP A 179 -8.88 5.27 12.01
N ALA A 180 -9.03 5.55 10.72
CA ALA A 180 -8.47 6.74 10.08
C ALA A 180 -9.38 7.97 10.27
N SER A 181 -9.60 8.38 11.52
CA SER A 181 -10.68 9.32 11.86
C SER A 181 -10.58 10.70 11.22
N TYR A 182 -9.44 11.10 10.65
CA TYR A 182 -9.25 12.41 10.01
C TYR A 182 -8.90 12.26 8.54
N ALA A 183 -9.45 13.13 7.69
CA ALA A 183 -9.13 13.15 6.26
C ALA A 183 -8.90 14.57 5.74
N THR A 184 -7.98 14.72 4.78
CA THR A 184 -7.79 15.96 4.04
C THR A 184 -8.04 15.77 2.55
N TRP A 185 -8.80 16.67 1.93
CA TRP A 185 -9.03 16.61 0.49
C TRP A 185 -9.09 17.99 -0.14
N ILE A 186 -8.91 18.05 -1.46
CA ILE A 186 -8.96 19.29 -2.23
C ILE A 186 -10.13 19.20 -3.21
N THR A 187 -11.08 20.12 -3.10
CA THR A 187 -12.18 20.25 -4.07
C THR A 187 -11.79 21.27 -5.14
N SER A 188 -12.00 20.98 -6.42
CA SER A 188 -11.80 21.93 -7.52
C SER A 188 -13.12 22.34 -8.15
N SER A 189 -13.20 23.58 -8.67
CA SER A 189 -14.36 24.09 -9.40
C SER A 189 -14.56 23.47 -10.81
N GLY A 190 -13.80 22.42 -11.14
CA GLY A 190 -13.93 21.61 -12.36
C GLY A 190 -13.59 20.15 -12.07
N LYS A 191 -14.31 19.25 -12.76
CA LYS A 191 -14.39 17.78 -12.59
C LYS A 191 -13.13 17.08 -12.03
N GLY A 192 -13.37 16.22 -11.04
CA GLY A 192 -12.62 14.98 -10.81
C GLY A 192 -11.56 15.02 -9.71
N ASN A 193 -11.84 14.25 -8.65
CA ASN A 193 -11.02 13.90 -7.48
C ASN A 193 -9.54 14.30 -7.48
N ARG A 194 -9.14 15.05 -6.46
CA ARG A 194 -7.75 15.05 -5.98
C ARG A 194 -7.67 14.26 -4.68
N LYS A 195 -6.88 13.18 -4.73
CA LYS A 195 -6.66 12.16 -3.69
C LYS A 195 -6.79 12.74 -2.27
N ALA A 196 -7.81 12.28 -1.55
CA ALA A 196 -7.91 12.49 -0.12
C ALA A 196 -6.71 11.79 0.57
N ARG A 197 -6.27 12.29 1.72
CA ARG A 197 -5.32 11.60 2.60
C ARG A 197 -5.98 11.41 3.95
N TYR A 198 -5.69 10.31 4.61
CA TYR A 198 -6.36 9.90 5.85
C TYR A 198 -5.33 9.73 6.96
N PHE A 199 -5.78 9.89 8.19
CA PHE A 199 -4.92 9.96 9.36
C PHE A 199 -5.67 9.45 10.59
N CYS A 200 -5.02 8.61 11.38
CA CYS A 200 -5.59 8.07 12.62
C CYS A 200 -5.68 9.12 13.74
N ASN A 201 -4.95 10.24 13.64
CA ASN A 201 -4.94 11.27 14.66
C ASN A 201 -4.99 12.69 14.10
N PHE A 202 -5.50 13.60 14.95
CA PHE A 202 -5.68 15.00 14.60
C PHE A 202 -4.36 15.69 14.23
N GLN A 203 -3.25 15.34 14.89
CA GLN A 203 -1.98 16.05 14.71
C GLN A 203 -1.41 15.84 13.32
N GLU A 204 -1.45 14.61 12.81
CA GLU A 204 -1.04 14.26 11.45
C GLU A 204 -2.00 14.85 10.41
N GLY A 205 -3.31 14.69 10.62
CA GLY A 205 -4.31 15.28 9.72
C GLY A 205 -4.20 16.80 9.62
N PHE A 206 -3.97 17.48 10.74
CA PHE A 206 -3.75 18.92 10.76
C PHE A 206 -2.41 19.32 10.13
N ARG A 207 -1.35 18.51 10.29
CA ARG A 207 -0.05 18.74 9.65
C ARG A 207 -0.17 18.70 8.13
N ASP A 208 -0.83 17.69 7.58
CA ASP A 208 -1.08 17.60 6.15
C ASP A 208 -2.01 18.72 5.66
N TYR A 209 -3.11 18.99 6.38
CA TYR A 209 -4.03 20.10 6.09
C TYR A 209 -3.30 21.44 5.97
N LYS A 210 -2.41 21.74 6.94
CA LYS A 210 -1.55 22.92 6.93
C LYS A 210 -0.61 22.95 5.74
N GLY A 211 0.01 21.81 5.40
CA GLY A 211 0.88 21.65 4.25
C GLY A 211 0.17 21.92 2.92
N ARG A 212 -1.01 21.32 2.73
CA ARG A 212 -1.87 21.53 1.55
C ARG A 212 -2.30 23.00 1.42
N CYS A 213 -2.72 23.62 2.51
CA CYS A 213 -3.08 25.05 2.54
C CYS A 213 -1.91 25.95 2.14
N LYS A 214 -0.71 25.71 2.67
CA LYS A 214 0.50 26.47 2.30
C LYS A 214 0.77 26.36 0.80
N THR A 215 0.71 25.16 0.25
CA THR A 215 0.94 24.92 -1.17
C THR A 215 -0.08 25.65 -2.05
N MET A 216 -1.37 25.65 -1.67
CA MET A 216 -2.40 26.35 -2.44
C MET A 216 -2.27 27.88 -2.34
N LEU A 217 -1.93 28.42 -1.17
CA LEU A 217 -1.68 29.85 -1.00
C LEU A 217 -0.54 30.33 -1.90
N LEU A 218 0.57 29.58 -1.94
CA LEU A 218 1.71 29.93 -2.78
C LEU A 218 1.32 29.95 -4.27
N LYS A 219 0.53 28.99 -4.74
CA LYS A 219 0.01 28.97 -6.12
C LYS A 219 -0.88 30.18 -6.44
N ASP A 220 -1.77 30.56 -5.52
CA ASP A 220 -2.62 31.74 -5.69
C ASP A 220 -1.82 33.04 -5.73
N LEU A 221 -0.79 33.16 -4.90
CA LEU A 221 0.14 34.30 -4.88
C LEU A 221 1.00 34.38 -6.15
N GLU A 222 1.48 33.25 -6.67
CA GLU A 222 2.21 33.21 -7.95
C GLU A 222 1.32 33.62 -9.13
N SER A 223 0.06 33.21 -9.12
CA SER A 223 -0.94 33.63 -10.09
C SER A 223 -1.21 35.14 -9.99
N GLU A 224 -1.33 35.69 -8.79
CA GLU A 224 -1.44 37.14 -8.58
C GLU A 224 -0.20 37.88 -9.07
N ARG A 225 0.99 37.41 -8.70
CA ARG A 225 2.27 38.01 -9.13
C ARG A 225 2.35 38.09 -10.65
N SER A 226 1.93 37.04 -11.35
CA SER A 226 1.93 36.99 -12.81
C SER A 226 0.93 37.98 -13.42
N ARG A 227 -0.22 38.19 -12.76
CA ARG A 227 -1.26 39.15 -13.18
C ARG A 227 -0.84 40.60 -13.01
N ILE A 228 -0.15 40.92 -11.91
CA ILE A 228 0.27 42.30 -11.59
C ILE A 228 1.64 42.67 -12.15
N ARG A 229 2.36 41.72 -12.78
CA ARG A 229 3.67 41.97 -13.37
C ARG A 229 3.53 43.03 -14.46
N PRO A 230 4.20 44.19 -14.36
CA PRO A 230 4.13 45.22 -15.39
C PRO A 230 4.68 44.65 -16.70
N GLN A 231 3.92 44.82 -17.78
CA GLN A 231 4.41 44.56 -19.14
C GLN A 231 5.60 45.51 -19.38
N LYS A 232 6.71 44.98 -19.89
CA LYS A 232 7.79 45.83 -20.38
C LYS A 232 7.17 46.80 -21.38
N VAL A 233 7.24 48.10 -21.08
CA VAL A 233 7.00 49.15 -22.07
C VAL A 233 8.03 48.87 -23.17
N MET A 234 7.57 48.47 -24.36
CA MET A 234 8.43 48.51 -25.53
C MET A 234 8.75 49.98 -25.76
N ASP A 235 9.99 50.36 -25.48
CA ASP A 235 10.51 51.67 -25.86
C ASP A 235 10.40 51.77 -27.38
N HIS A 236 9.43 52.57 -27.85
CA HIS A 236 9.42 53.11 -29.19
C HIS A 236 10.44 54.25 -29.25
N THR A 237 11.72 53.90 -29.22
CA THR A 237 12.79 54.76 -29.70
C THR A 237 13.73 53.89 -30.52
N ASP A 238 13.46 53.83 -31.83
CA ASP A 238 14.45 54.27 -32.79
C ASP A 238 13.75 54.56 -34.13
N ARG A 239 13.98 55.79 -34.60
CA ARG A 239 13.66 56.31 -35.93
C ARG A 239 14.75 55.91 -36.90
#